data_AF-A0A966SYT5-F1
#
_entry.id   AF-A0A966SYT5-F1
#
_cell.length_a   1.000
_cell.length_b   1.000
_cell.length_c   1.000
_cell.angle_alpha   90.00
_cell.angle_beta   90.00
_cell.angle_gamma   90.00
#
_symmetry.space_group_name_H-M   'P 1'
#
loop_
_entity.id
_entity.type
_entity.pdbx_description
1 polymer ?
#
loop_
_entity_poly.entity_id
_entity_poly.type
_entity_poly.pdbx_seq_one_letter_code
_entity_poly.pdbx_strand_id
1 'polypeptide(L)'
;MRHLPVPVLPVGLGASALLALAAASAPPALAQAGSYLLGPGSNVGPSTRVVPKNCVTAKDGTITCDTQIVNPPGDTPAKPVYEPFNN
;
A
#
# COMPACT_ATOMS: atom_id res chain seq x y z
N MET A 1 -9.89 60.05 -10.36
CA MET A 1 -9.89 58.58 -10.24
C MET A 1 -9.05 58.03 -11.39
N ARG A 2 -7.86 57.50 -11.10
CA ARG A 2 -6.92 56.99 -12.11
C ARG A 2 -6.92 55.47 -12.02
N HIS A 3 -7.44 54.79 -13.04
CA HIS A 3 -7.33 53.34 -13.18
C HIS A 3 -5.92 52.99 -13.66
N LEU A 4 -5.16 52.23 -12.87
CA LEU A 4 -3.95 51.56 -13.34
C LEU A 4 -4.33 50.24 -14.02
N PRO A 5 -3.73 49.89 -15.17
CA PRO A 5 -3.89 48.58 -15.77
C PRO A 5 -3.07 47.53 -14.99
N VAL A 6 -3.75 46.49 -14.51
CA VAL A 6 -3.11 45.30 -13.92
C VAL A 6 -2.56 44.44 -15.05
N PRO A 7 -1.26 44.07 -15.05
CA PRO A 7 -0.73 43.15 -16.05
C PRO A 7 -1.25 41.74 -15.74
N VAL A 8 -2.07 41.19 -16.64
CA VAL A 8 -2.46 39.79 -16.62
C VAL A 8 -1.28 38.97 -17.16
N LEU A 9 -0.41 38.50 -16.27
CA LEU A 9 0.64 37.54 -16.61
C LEU A 9 -0.01 36.19 -16.99
N PRO A 10 0.48 35.49 -18.03
CA PRO A 10 -0.07 34.21 -18.46
C PRO A 10 0.43 33.08 -17.54
N VAL A 11 -0.14 32.98 -16.35
CA VAL A 11 0.19 31.94 -15.32
C VAL A 11 -0.50 30.58 -15.64
N GLY A 12 -1.12 30.42 -16.81
CA GLY A 12 -1.93 29.24 -17.14
C GLY A 12 -1.19 28.07 -17.82
N LEU A 13 -0.20 28.35 -18.67
CA LEU A 13 0.40 27.31 -19.54
C LEU A 13 1.51 26.50 -18.86
N GLY A 14 2.37 27.14 -18.06
CA GLY A 14 3.51 26.48 -17.43
C GLY A 14 3.12 25.48 -16.34
N ALA A 15 2.14 25.85 -15.49
CA ALA A 15 1.67 24.99 -14.40
C ALA A 15 0.97 23.73 -14.92
N SER A 16 0.22 23.85 -16.02
CA SER A 16 -0.48 22.72 -16.66
C SER A 16 0.50 21.72 -17.30
N ALA A 17 1.58 22.22 -17.92
CA ALA A 17 2.62 21.39 -18.51
C ALA A 17 3.43 20.61 -17.45
N LEU A 18 3.73 21.24 -16.31
CA LEU A 18 4.43 20.59 -15.20
C LEU A 18 3.58 19.49 -14.54
N LEU A 19 2.27 19.72 -14.38
CA LEU A 19 1.36 18.70 -13.84
C LEU A 19 1.20 17.51 -14.80
N ALA A 20 1.09 17.76 -16.10
CA ALA A 20 1.02 16.71 -17.11
C ALA A 20 2.30 15.87 -17.17
N LEU A 21 3.47 16.50 -17.04
CA LEU A 21 4.75 15.80 -17.00
C LEU A 21 4.92 14.97 -15.71
N ALA A 22 4.41 15.45 -14.58
CA ALA A 22 4.40 14.71 -13.31
C ALA A 22 3.43 13.52 -13.31
N ALA A 23 2.29 13.62 -14.00
CA ALA A 23 1.38 12.50 -14.18
C ALA A 23 1.96 11.42 -15.12
N ALA A 24 2.72 11.83 -16.12
CA ALA A 24 3.37 10.92 -17.07
C ALA A 24 4.61 10.18 -16.48
N SER A 25 5.21 10.72 -15.41
CA SER A 25 6.33 10.08 -14.71
C SER A 25 5.91 9.20 -13.53
N ALA A 26 4.59 9.03 -13.31
CA ALA A 26 4.11 8.12 -12.28
C ALA A 26 4.61 6.70 -12.59
N PRO A 27 5.42 6.08 -11.70
CA PRO A 27 5.76 4.69 -11.86
C PRO A 27 4.46 3.88 -11.94
N PRO A 28 4.41 2.81 -12.76
CA PRO A 28 3.23 1.97 -12.80
C PRO A 28 2.87 1.56 -11.37
N ALA A 29 1.59 1.64 -11.01
CA ALA A 29 1.12 1.14 -9.73
C ALA A 29 1.28 -0.39 -9.75
N LEU A 30 2.44 -0.88 -9.33
CA LEU A 30 2.67 -2.30 -9.11
C LEU A 30 1.71 -2.70 -7.99
N ALA A 31 0.77 -3.60 -8.31
CA ALA A 31 -0.01 -4.24 -7.26
C ALA A 31 0.97 -4.94 -6.31
N GLN A 32 0.84 -4.65 -5.02
CA GLN A 32 1.64 -5.30 -3.99
C GLN A 32 1.35 -6.81 -4.06
N ALA A 33 2.32 -7.60 -4.53
CA ALA A 33 2.20 -9.04 -4.57
C ALA A 33 2.50 -9.61 -3.18
N GLY A 34 1.53 -10.33 -2.61
CA GLY A 34 1.71 -11.09 -1.37
C GLY A 34 2.21 -12.50 -1.64
N SER A 35 3.12 -13.01 -0.81
CA SER A 35 3.51 -14.43 -0.77
C SER A 35 3.23 -14.99 0.62
N TYR A 36 2.80 -16.25 0.68
CA TYR A 36 2.46 -16.93 1.93
C TYR A 36 3.49 -18.02 2.21
N LEU A 37 4.02 -18.05 3.43
CA LEU A 37 4.86 -19.14 3.90
C LEU A 37 3.99 -20.36 4.19
N LEU A 38 3.80 -21.20 3.18
CA LEU A 38 3.09 -22.47 3.27
C LEU A 38 4.04 -23.56 3.77
N GLY A 39 4.29 -23.58 5.08
CA GLY A 39 5.07 -24.63 5.76
C GLY A 39 4.18 -25.52 6.66
N PRO A 40 4.67 -26.70 7.08
CA PRO A 40 4.03 -27.51 8.11
C PRO A 40 3.70 -26.68 9.37
N GLY A 41 2.49 -26.80 9.91
CA GLY A 41 1.96 -25.96 11.00
C GLY A 41 1.61 -24.49 10.68
N SER A 42 1.71 -24.03 9.43
CA SER A 42 1.41 -22.63 9.09
C SER A 42 -0.10 -22.35 8.97
N ASN A 43 -0.55 -21.26 9.59
CA ASN A 43 -1.93 -20.76 9.50
C ASN A 43 -2.07 -19.55 8.56
N VAL A 44 -1.05 -19.25 7.75
CA VAL A 44 -1.13 -18.14 6.79
C VAL A 44 -1.65 -18.63 5.44
N GLY A 45 -2.51 -17.84 4.78
CA GLY A 45 -3.05 -18.19 3.47
C GLY A 45 -3.81 -17.02 2.82
N PRO A 46 -4.49 -17.23 1.68
CA PRO A 46 -5.16 -16.17 0.92
C PRO A 46 -6.18 -15.33 1.71
N SER A 47 -6.70 -15.87 2.82
CA SER A 47 -7.61 -15.18 3.74
C SER A 47 -6.91 -14.40 4.86
N THR A 48 -5.58 -14.47 4.98
CA THR A 48 -4.78 -13.64 5.89
C THR A 48 -4.94 -12.16 5.52
N ARG A 49 -5.09 -11.30 6.53
CA ARG A 49 -5.25 -9.86 6.35
C ARG A 49 -4.27 -9.10 7.23
N VAL A 50 -3.74 -8.00 6.70
CA VAL A 50 -3.08 -6.96 7.50
C VAL A 50 -4.16 -6.01 7.98
N VAL A 51 -4.31 -5.85 9.29
CA VAL A 51 -5.25 -4.90 9.89
C VAL A 51 -4.49 -3.80 10.62
N PRO A 52 -4.92 -2.54 10.51
CA PRO A 52 -4.34 -1.46 11.31
C PRO A 52 -4.71 -1.62 12.78
N LYS A 53 -3.79 -1.25 13.66
CA LYS A 53 -3.95 -1.28 15.11
C LYS A 53 -3.30 -0.03 15.73
N ASN A 54 -3.76 0.37 16.91
CA ASN A 54 -3.14 1.46 17.70
C ASN A 54 -2.93 2.77 16.90
N CYS A 55 -3.90 3.14 16.07
CA CYS A 55 -3.80 4.34 15.24
C CYS A 55 -3.73 5.61 16.10
N VAL A 56 -2.77 6.50 15.78
CA VAL A 56 -2.55 7.78 16.45
C VAL A 56 -2.59 8.90 15.42
N THR A 57 -3.34 9.97 15.71
CA THR A 57 -3.39 11.18 14.89
C THR A 57 -2.40 12.21 15.42
N ALA A 58 -1.48 12.67 14.57
CA ALA A 58 -0.54 13.72 14.91
C ALA A 58 -1.14 15.12 14.74
N LYS A 59 -0.45 16.16 15.23
CA LYS A 59 -0.94 17.56 15.20
C LYS A 59 -1.15 18.11 13.79
N ASP A 60 -0.46 17.55 12.80
CA ASP A 60 -0.59 17.90 11.38
C ASP A 60 -1.76 17.15 10.69
N GLY A 61 -2.52 16.36 11.44
CA GLY A 61 -3.66 15.59 10.93
C GLY A 61 -3.27 14.25 10.30
N THR A 62 -1.98 13.90 10.27
CA THR A 62 -1.54 12.59 9.76
C THR A 62 -1.94 11.47 10.73
N ILE A 63 -2.25 10.29 10.19
CA ILE A 63 -2.60 9.10 10.97
C ILE A 63 -1.51 8.05 10.79
N THR A 64 -0.94 7.59 11.90
CA THR A 64 0.02 6.48 11.93
C THR A 64 -0.59 5.32 12.69
N CYS A 65 -0.53 4.11 12.13
CA CYS A 65 -1.04 2.90 12.77
C CYS A 65 0.05 1.83 12.81
N ASP A 66 0.06 1.02 13.87
CA ASP A 66 0.70 -0.28 13.85
C ASP A 66 -0.03 -1.22 12.89
N THR A 67 0.65 -2.28 12.44
CA THR A 67 0.01 -3.32 11.64
C THR A 67 -0.02 -4.64 12.40
N GLN A 68 -1.14 -5.35 12.29
CA GLN A 68 -1.29 -6.69 12.84
C GLN A 68 -1.69 -7.66 11.72
N ILE A 69 -1.09 -8.85 11.72
CA ILE A 69 -1.52 -9.96 10.86
C ILE A 69 -2.66 -10.71 11.55
N VAL A 70 -3.81 -10.81 10.86
CA VAL A 70 -4.94 -11.64 11.26
C VAL A 70 -5.06 -12.78 10.27
N ASN A 71 -4.86 -14.00 10.77
CA ASN A 71 -5.09 -15.22 10.00
C ASN A 71 -6.52 -15.70 10.21
N PRO A 72 -7.16 -16.33 9.21
CA PRO A 72 -8.39 -17.07 9.46
C PRO A 72 -8.15 -18.14 10.54
N PRO A 73 -9.19 -18.53 11.30
CA PRO A 73 -9.08 -19.73 12.13
C PRO A 73 -8.73 -20.92 11.23
N GLY A 74 -7.57 -21.53 11.49
CA GLY A 74 -7.08 -22.70 10.79
C GLY A 74 -7.01 -23.88 11.75
N ASP A 75 -7.89 -24.86 11.57
CA ASP A 75 -7.89 -26.11 12.35
C ASP A 75 -7.01 -27.19 11.71
N THR A 76 -6.35 -26.90 10.58
CA THR A 76 -5.60 -27.87 9.81
C THR A 76 -4.10 -27.75 10.12
N PRO A 77 -3.54 -28.57 11.02
CA PRO A 77 -2.10 -28.63 11.20
C PRO A 77 -1.49 -29.08 9.87
N ALA A 78 -0.65 -28.24 9.24
CA ALA A 78 -0.01 -28.65 8.00
C ALA A 78 0.92 -29.84 8.29
N LYS A 79 0.53 -31.00 7.76
CA LYS A 79 1.18 -32.30 7.97
C LYS A 79 2.49 -32.30 7.19
N PRO A 80 3.66 -32.55 7.82
CA PRO A 80 4.86 -32.85 7.06
C PRO A 80 4.58 -34.10 6.21
N VAL A 81 4.74 -34.00 4.90
CA VAL A 81 4.80 -35.17 4.03
C VAL A 81 6.18 -35.78 4.27
N TYR A 82 6.27 -36.72 5.20
CA TYR A 82 7.45 -37.56 5.39
C TYR A 82 7.20 -38.88 4.66
N GLU A 83 7.78 -39.01 3.46
CA GLU A 83 7.94 -40.30 2.79
C GLU A 83 9.40 -40.72 2.98
N PRO A 84 9.71 -41.65 3.90
CA PRO A 84 11.05 -42.21 3.98
C PRO A 84 11.32 -42.98 2.68
N PHE A 85 12.46 -42.69 2.06
CA PHE A 85 12.90 -43.34 0.83
C PHE A 85 12.73 -44.86 0.94
N ASN A 86 12.00 -45.47 -0.01
CA ASN A 86 11.98 -46.92 -0.16
C ASN A 86 13.37 -47.37 -0.66
N ASN A 87 14.01 -48.26 0.11
CA ASN A 87 15.27 -48.93 -0.25
C ASN A 87 14.98 -50.17 -1.11
#